data_AF-A0A9X1S9L4-F1
#
_entry.id   AF-A0A9X1S9L4-F1
#
_cell.length_a   1.000
_cell.length_b   1.000
_cell.length_c   1.000
_cell.angle_alpha   90.00
_cell.angle_beta   90.00
_cell.angle_gamma   90.00
#
_symmetry.space_group_name_H-M   'P 1'
#
loop_
_entity.id
_entity.type
_entity.pdbx_description
1 polymer ?
#
loop_
_entity_poly.entity_id
_entity_poly.type
_entity_poly.pdbx_seq_one_letter_code
_entity_poly.pdbx_strand_id
1 'polypeptide(L)'
;MNTVPNHGSKGLFLGGRYRLLNQIGAGAMGTVHRARDEFLGRDVAVKIIRPKATSELDLRRSDAEAKILARLNHHSLVTLLDAGSDTADPRHPLIYLVMELVQGLDLRDRLRQGPLPRRQAALIGYDLALGLGYIHGNNVVHRDVKPANVMLFDYGSDDARIRAKLTDFGVALVANEPQPQHGTFSGTAGFMSPEQARGEEAVPASDVYSLGLVLLQCLTGKPAFPGPALESALARLLRDPEIPADLGGDWEGLLRAMTAQDATQRPSAHDVSQVLYDMIIAARGRHRVAPELLPANEAQRMDAVRRYELLDTPPDGAFDRVTALAARIFNVPVAIVSVVDTDRIWFKSHHGTEVTEIGRDPGLCASAILQDGVYVVGDARQDPRTLSNPLVAGEFGLQFYAGVPLETSDGYNLGTFCILDTEPRRFSAEEAGTLADLAAIVMNDLELRLESRRAVHPVEPAAG
;
A
#
# COMPACT_ATOMS: atom_id res chain seq x y z
N MET A 1 6.76 -24.70 30.17
CA MET A 1 5.55 -24.07 30.72
C MET A 1 6.01 -22.81 31.44
N ASN A 2 5.84 -21.64 30.80
CA ASN A 2 6.37 -20.35 31.24
C ASN A 2 5.25 -19.55 31.90
N THR A 3 5.20 -19.55 33.24
CA THR A 3 4.30 -18.67 34.00
C THR A 3 5.05 -17.41 34.39
N VAL A 4 4.64 -16.28 33.81
CA VAL A 4 4.91 -14.93 34.34
C VAL A 4 4.40 -14.89 35.79
N PRO A 5 5.12 -14.29 36.76
CA PRO A 5 4.70 -14.29 38.16
C PRO A 5 3.30 -13.68 38.32
N ASN A 6 2.38 -14.45 38.89
CA ASN A 6 1.02 -14.03 39.19
C ASN A 6 1.02 -13.27 40.53
N HIS A 7 0.86 -11.94 40.49
CA HIS A 7 0.57 -11.11 41.67
C HIS A 7 -0.81 -10.47 41.46
N GLY A 8 -1.71 -10.68 42.42
CA GLY A 8 -3.16 -10.67 42.19
C GLY A 8 -3.82 -9.31 41.95
N SER A 9 -4.92 -9.34 41.20
CA SER A 9 -6.01 -8.34 41.05
C SER A 9 -5.66 -6.87 40.70
N LYS A 10 -4.38 -6.49 40.66
CA LYS A 10 -3.88 -5.23 40.09
C LYS A 10 -2.96 -5.62 38.93
N GLY A 11 -3.22 -5.13 37.72
CA GLY A 11 -2.50 -5.54 36.50
C GLY A 11 -0.97 -5.44 36.61
N LEU A 12 -0.24 -6.11 35.71
CA LEU A 12 1.23 -6.09 35.68
C LEU A 12 1.75 -4.69 35.30
N PHE A 13 2.57 -4.09 36.14
CA PHE A 13 3.18 -2.76 35.91
C PHE A 13 4.67 -2.88 35.64
N LEU A 14 5.15 -2.16 34.62
CA LEU A 14 6.59 -1.95 34.38
C LEU A 14 7.00 -0.55 34.79
N GLY A 15 8.11 -0.46 35.55
CA GLY A 15 8.64 0.81 36.07
C GLY A 15 7.64 1.59 36.95
N GLY A 16 6.63 0.92 37.52
CA GLY A 16 5.56 1.54 38.29
C GLY A 16 4.63 2.48 37.50
N ARG A 17 4.77 2.55 36.16
CA ARG A 17 4.06 3.52 35.30
C ARG A 17 3.26 2.88 34.18
N TYR A 18 3.79 1.84 33.56
CA TYR A 18 3.20 1.22 32.38
C TYR A 18 2.40 -0.01 32.77
N ARG A 19 1.08 0.09 32.75
CA ARG A 19 0.21 -1.06 33.00
C ARG A 19 0.06 -1.88 31.73
N LEU A 20 0.59 -3.10 31.74
CA LEU A 20 0.44 -4.03 30.63
C LEU A 20 -1.02 -4.48 30.49
N LEU A 21 -1.49 -4.47 29.24
CA LEU A 21 -2.82 -4.93 28.85
C LEU A 21 -2.65 -6.28 28.12
N ASN A 22 -3.14 -6.39 26.89
CA ASN A 22 -3.03 -7.58 26.08
C ASN A 22 -1.72 -7.62 25.27
N GLN A 23 -1.20 -8.83 25.06
CA GLN A 23 -0.12 -9.06 24.12
C GLN A 23 -0.61 -8.79 22.69
N ILE A 24 0.16 -8.03 21.92
CA ILE A 24 -0.13 -7.67 20.52
C ILE A 24 0.87 -8.27 19.53
N GLY A 25 2.00 -8.77 20.00
CA GLY A 25 2.99 -9.45 19.17
C GLY A 25 3.95 -10.34 19.95
N ALA A 26 4.52 -11.33 19.27
CA ALA A 26 5.63 -12.14 19.78
C ALA A 26 6.65 -12.37 18.65
N GLY A 27 7.93 -12.24 18.99
CA GLY A 27 9.03 -12.48 18.07
C GLY A 27 10.22 -13.12 18.76
N ALA A 28 11.27 -13.41 17.98
CA ALA A 28 12.51 -14.02 18.49
C ALA A 28 13.18 -13.20 19.61
N MET A 29 13.00 -11.87 19.57
CA MET A 29 13.63 -10.92 20.50
C MET A 29 12.74 -10.52 21.69
N GLY A 30 11.55 -11.12 21.85
CA GLY A 30 10.66 -10.84 22.97
C GLY A 30 9.18 -10.75 22.62
N THR A 31 8.39 -10.21 23.56
CA THR A 31 6.94 -10.03 23.41
C THR A 31 6.59 -8.56 23.40
N VAL A 32 5.66 -8.16 22.53
CA VAL A 32 5.11 -6.80 22.47
C VAL A 32 3.71 -6.80 23.07
N HIS A 33 3.46 -5.88 24.00
CA HIS A 33 2.18 -5.72 24.68
C HIS A 33 1.62 -4.34 24.43
N ARG A 34 0.31 -4.22 24.27
CA ARG A 34 -0.38 -2.93 24.48
C ARG A 34 -0.29 -2.62 25.97
N ALA A 35 0.01 -1.38 26.31
CA ALA A 35 0.05 -0.93 27.70
C ALA A 35 -0.59 0.46 27.82
N ARG A 36 -1.05 0.79 29.02
CA ARG A 36 -1.48 2.14 29.38
C ARG A 36 -0.34 2.84 30.11
N ASP A 37 0.11 3.97 29.59
CA ASP A 37 0.91 4.93 30.35
C ASP A 37 -0.02 5.65 31.33
N GLU A 38 -0.01 5.24 32.60
CA GLU A 38 -0.93 5.80 33.62
C GLU A 38 -0.58 7.24 34.00
N PHE A 39 0.65 7.70 33.72
CA PHE A 39 1.03 9.08 33.96
C PHE A 39 0.50 10.02 32.87
N LEU A 40 0.65 9.64 31.60
CA LEU A 40 0.19 10.45 30.46
C LEU A 40 -1.25 10.14 30.02
N GLY A 41 -1.86 9.07 30.52
CA GLY A 41 -3.22 8.66 30.15
C GLY A 41 -3.35 8.26 28.68
N ARG A 42 -2.33 7.63 28.09
CA ARG A 42 -2.33 7.19 26.69
C ARG A 42 -1.93 5.73 26.53
N ASP A 43 -2.32 5.14 25.41
CA ASP A 43 -1.92 3.78 25.08
C ASP A 43 -0.58 3.77 24.32
N VAL A 44 0.25 2.79 24.64
CA VAL A 44 1.60 2.62 24.11
C VAL A 44 1.85 1.14 23.78
N ALA A 45 2.84 0.88 22.92
CA ALA A 45 3.36 -0.46 22.69
C ALA A 45 4.60 -0.68 23.56
N VAL A 46 4.64 -1.76 24.34
CA VAL A 46 5.79 -2.09 25.19
C VAL A 46 6.39 -3.41 24.74
N LYS A 47 7.63 -3.36 24.25
CA LYS A 47 8.40 -4.55 23.88
C LYS A 47 9.26 -4.97 25.07
N ILE A 48 9.02 -6.18 25.56
CA ILE A 48 9.77 -6.78 26.66
C ILE A 48 10.81 -7.71 26.07
N ILE A 49 12.08 -7.40 26.33
CA ILE A 49 13.26 -8.12 25.88
C ILE A 49 13.82 -8.86 27.08
N ARG A 50 14.11 -10.15 26.89
CA ARG A 50 14.84 -10.94 27.88
C ARG A 50 16.31 -10.94 27.46
N PRO A 51 17.18 -10.17 28.11
CA PRO A 51 18.60 -10.18 27.78
C PRO A 51 19.17 -11.59 28.00
N LYS A 52 19.98 -12.07 27.05
CA LYS A 52 20.78 -13.29 27.23
C LYS A 52 22.02 -13.04 28.11
N ALA A 53 22.42 -11.78 28.25
CA ALA A 53 23.60 -11.36 28.99
C ALA A 53 23.24 -10.88 30.40
N THR A 54 24.02 -11.31 31.40
CA THR A 54 23.76 -11.10 32.84
C THR A 54 24.75 -10.15 33.51
N SER A 55 25.62 -9.45 32.76
CA SER A 55 26.64 -8.58 33.35
C SER A 55 26.21 -7.10 33.43
N GLU A 56 26.70 -6.39 34.45
CA GLU A 56 26.42 -4.96 34.65
C GLU A 56 26.99 -4.09 33.52
N LEU A 57 28.07 -4.53 32.87
CA LEU A 57 28.70 -3.83 31.74
C LEU A 57 27.81 -3.88 30.48
N ASP A 58 27.11 -5.00 30.28
CA ASP A 58 26.19 -5.18 29.16
C ASP A 58 24.95 -4.32 29.34
N LEU A 59 24.38 -4.26 30.55
CA LEU A 59 23.25 -3.38 30.87
C LEU A 59 23.58 -1.89 30.61
N ARG A 60 24.79 -1.43 30.97
CA ARG A 60 25.22 -0.04 30.69
C ARG A 60 25.38 0.25 29.20
N ARG A 61 25.77 -0.74 28.40
CA ARG A 61 25.82 -0.61 26.92
C ARG A 61 24.41 -0.52 26.34
N SER A 62 23.49 -1.38 26.77
CA SER A 62 22.08 -1.32 26.38
C SER A 62 21.45 0.03 26.69
N ASP A 63 21.75 0.63 27.84
CA ASP A 63 21.26 1.97 28.21
C ASP A 63 21.79 3.07 27.28
N ALA A 64 23.05 2.98 26.86
CA ALA A 64 23.64 3.94 25.93
C ALA A 64 23.01 3.84 24.54
N GLU A 65 22.72 2.61 24.08
CA GLU A 65 22.10 2.34 22.79
C GLU A 65 20.63 2.74 22.78
N ALA A 66 19.87 2.44 23.85
CA ALA A 66 18.50 2.89 24.00
C ALA A 66 18.39 4.43 23.97
N LYS A 67 19.37 5.15 24.54
CA LYS A 67 19.44 6.62 24.46
C LYS A 67 19.70 7.14 23.05
N ILE A 68 20.47 6.42 22.23
CA ILE A 68 20.66 6.77 20.81
C ILE A 68 19.33 6.61 20.09
N LEU A 69 18.65 5.47 20.26
CA LEU A 69 17.37 5.20 19.61
C LEU A 69 16.27 6.17 20.05
N ALA A 70 16.24 6.58 21.31
CA ALA A 70 15.25 7.52 21.84
C ALA A 70 15.39 8.94 21.28
N ARG A 71 16.55 9.29 20.69
CA ARG A 71 16.76 10.58 20.02
C ARG A 71 16.28 10.56 18.57
N LEU A 72 16.07 9.40 17.98
CA LEU A 72 15.64 9.25 16.61
C LEU A 72 14.13 9.49 16.51
N ASN A 73 13.75 10.48 15.72
CA ASN A 73 12.36 10.82 15.47
C ASN A 73 12.15 11.12 13.99
N HIS A 74 11.38 10.28 13.33
CA HIS A 74 11.09 10.39 11.90
C HIS A 74 9.69 9.82 11.61
N HIS A 75 8.96 10.41 10.66
CA HIS A 75 7.57 10.02 10.38
C HIS A 75 7.44 8.56 9.90
N SER A 76 8.46 8.04 9.21
CA SER A 76 8.51 6.63 8.75
C SER A 76 9.13 5.65 9.75
N LEU A 77 9.36 6.06 11.00
CA LEU A 77 9.86 5.19 12.06
C LEU A 77 8.86 5.18 13.21
N VAL A 78 8.73 4.02 13.87
CA VAL A 78 8.02 3.92 15.15
C VAL A 78 8.83 4.65 16.21
N THR A 79 8.27 5.69 16.80
CA THR A 79 8.97 6.49 17.82
C THR A 79 9.17 5.69 19.11
N LEU A 80 10.42 5.62 19.59
CA LEU A 80 10.74 5.16 20.94
C LEU A 80 10.47 6.30 21.92
N LEU A 81 9.53 6.09 22.84
CA LEU A 81 9.04 7.09 23.79
C LEU A 81 9.77 7.02 25.14
N ASP A 82 10.12 5.81 25.57
CA ASP A 82 10.83 5.56 26.82
C ASP A 82 11.54 4.20 26.76
N ALA A 83 12.50 3.99 27.66
CA ALA A 83 13.16 2.70 27.84
C ALA A 83 13.49 2.52 29.32
N GLY A 84 13.41 1.28 29.80
CA GLY A 84 13.77 0.99 31.18
C GLY A 84 14.14 -0.47 31.38
N SER A 85 14.59 -0.76 32.60
CA SER A 85 14.79 -2.11 33.08
C SER A 85 13.92 -2.36 34.31
N ASP A 86 13.33 -3.54 34.37
CA ASP A 86 12.67 -4.06 35.56
C ASP A 86 13.59 -5.09 36.21
N THR A 87 14.10 -4.75 37.39
CA THR A 87 15.00 -5.57 38.19
C THR A 87 14.30 -6.22 39.38
N ALA A 88 12.97 -6.24 39.39
CA ALA A 88 12.18 -6.86 40.47
C ALA A 88 12.53 -8.34 40.70
N ASP A 89 12.95 -9.06 39.65
CA ASP A 89 13.69 -10.33 39.78
C ASP A 89 15.19 -10.09 39.53
N PRO A 90 16.04 -10.08 40.58
CA PRO A 90 17.49 -9.91 40.43
C PRO A 90 18.17 -11.00 39.59
N ARG A 91 17.52 -12.15 39.38
CA ARG A 91 18.05 -13.26 38.57
C ARG A 91 17.69 -13.13 37.10
N HIS A 92 16.67 -12.35 36.77
CA HIS A 92 16.16 -12.18 35.40
C HIS A 92 15.70 -10.74 35.17
N PRO A 93 16.64 -9.76 35.09
CA PRO A 93 16.27 -8.40 34.75
C PRO A 93 15.60 -8.37 33.37
N LEU A 94 14.47 -7.67 33.27
CA LEU A 94 13.76 -7.46 32.01
C LEU A 94 14.12 -6.09 31.47
N ILE A 95 14.44 -6.01 30.18
CA ILE A 95 14.55 -4.71 29.49
C ILE A 95 13.22 -4.47 28.78
N TYR A 96 12.68 -3.26 28.89
CA TYR A 96 11.49 -2.88 28.16
C TYR A 96 11.70 -1.60 27.37
N LEU A 97 11.16 -1.59 26.14
CA LEU A 97 11.14 -0.44 25.24
C LEU A 97 9.70 0.00 25.08
N VAL A 98 9.43 1.27 25.36
CA VAL A 98 8.11 1.88 25.23
C VAL A 98 8.07 2.66 23.93
N MET A 99 7.15 2.31 23.06
CA MET A 99 7.04 2.83 21.71
C MET A 99 5.64 3.41 21.48
N GLU A 100 5.51 4.28 20.48
CA GLU A 100 4.19 4.66 20.00
C GLU A 100 3.39 3.42 19.58
N LEU A 101 2.09 3.43 19.86
CA LEU A 101 1.19 2.37 19.41
C LEU A 101 0.63 2.75 18.03
N VAL A 102 1.18 2.16 16.98
CA VAL A 102 0.67 2.34 15.61
C VAL A 102 -0.60 1.53 15.43
N GLN A 103 -1.69 2.20 15.05
CA GLN A 103 -2.97 1.57 14.74
C GLN A 103 -2.96 1.13 13.27
N GLY A 104 -3.01 -0.19 13.04
CA GLY A 104 -3.02 -0.75 11.70
C GLY A 104 -2.43 -2.16 11.65
N LEU A 105 -2.39 -2.71 10.45
CA LEU A 105 -1.87 -4.05 10.18
C LEU A 105 -0.37 -3.97 9.85
N ASP A 106 0.37 -5.04 10.14
CA ASP A 106 1.72 -5.19 9.59
C ASP A 106 1.66 -5.55 8.08
N LEU A 107 2.73 -5.25 7.34
CA LEU A 107 2.81 -5.51 5.90
C LEU A 107 2.76 -7.01 5.59
N ARG A 108 3.25 -7.88 6.49
CA ARG A 108 3.14 -9.34 6.31
C ARG A 108 1.69 -9.78 6.24
N ASP A 109 0.85 -9.30 7.14
CA ASP A 109 -0.57 -9.62 7.19
C ASP A 109 -1.31 -8.99 5.99
N ARG A 110 -0.91 -7.79 5.55
CA ARG A 110 -1.44 -7.20 4.30
C ARG A 110 -1.10 -8.04 3.07
N LEU A 111 0.09 -8.61 2.98
CA LEU A 111 0.52 -9.42 1.83
C LEU A 111 -0.17 -10.79 1.77
N ARG A 112 -0.80 -11.26 2.86
CA ARG A 112 -1.68 -12.45 2.79
C ARG A 112 -2.92 -12.22 1.94
N GLN A 113 -3.30 -10.96 1.71
CA GLN A 113 -4.44 -10.59 0.86
C GLN A 113 -4.06 -10.52 -0.63
N GLY A 114 -2.78 -10.72 -0.97
CA GLY A 114 -2.27 -10.66 -2.34
C GLY A 114 -1.24 -9.54 -2.56
N PRO A 115 -0.68 -9.47 -3.78
CA PRO A 115 0.28 -8.44 -4.15
C PRO A 115 -0.32 -7.03 -4.08
N LEU A 116 0.56 -6.04 -4.02
CA LEU A 116 0.22 -4.62 -4.01
C LEU A 116 0.32 -4.02 -5.42
N PRO A 117 -0.57 -3.08 -5.78
CA PRO A 117 -0.38 -2.24 -6.95
C PRO A 117 0.98 -1.54 -6.92
N ARG A 118 1.61 -1.38 -8.09
CA ARG A 118 2.95 -0.77 -8.23
C ARG A 118 3.08 0.57 -7.52
N ARG A 119 2.07 1.44 -7.68
CA ARG A 119 2.06 2.75 -7.02
C ARG A 119 2.05 2.61 -5.50
N GLN A 120 1.25 1.71 -4.94
CA GLN A 120 1.21 1.48 -3.50
C GLN A 120 2.54 0.92 -2.99
N ALA A 121 3.14 -0.04 -3.71
CA ALA A 121 4.47 -0.54 -3.39
C ALA A 121 5.53 0.58 -3.41
N ALA A 122 5.47 1.49 -4.39
CA ALA A 122 6.37 2.64 -4.45
C ALA A 122 6.16 3.61 -3.27
N LEU A 123 4.90 3.92 -2.92
CA LEU A 123 4.57 4.80 -1.79
C LEU A 123 5.05 4.24 -0.45
N ILE A 124 4.92 2.93 -0.24
CA ILE A 124 5.45 2.23 0.94
C ILE A 124 6.98 2.24 0.89
N GLY A 125 7.58 1.83 -0.23
CA GLY A 125 9.03 1.82 -0.38
C GLY A 125 9.67 3.18 -0.16
N TYR A 126 9.01 4.26 -0.61
CA TYR A 126 9.45 5.63 -0.41
C TYR A 126 9.50 5.99 1.08
N ASP A 127 8.42 5.71 1.83
CA ASP A 127 8.40 5.95 3.28
C ASP A 127 9.52 5.17 3.98
N LEU A 128 9.66 3.89 3.65
CA LEU A 128 10.68 3.02 4.26
C LEU A 128 12.10 3.49 3.92
N ALA A 129 12.35 3.88 2.67
CA ALA A 129 13.64 4.40 2.22
C ALA A 129 14.01 5.72 2.92
N LEU A 130 13.05 6.63 3.13
CA LEU A 130 13.26 7.83 3.95
C LEU A 130 13.65 7.46 5.40
N GLY A 131 12.92 6.52 6.01
CA GLY A 131 13.21 6.04 7.36
C GLY A 131 14.60 5.42 7.49
N LEU A 132 14.99 4.56 6.53
CA LEU A 132 16.32 3.97 6.45
C LEU A 132 17.40 5.03 6.25
N GLY A 133 17.22 5.95 5.31
CA GLY A 133 18.16 7.04 5.07
C GLY A 133 18.40 7.90 6.32
N TYR A 134 17.33 8.18 7.08
CA TYR A 134 17.44 8.91 8.34
C TYR A 134 18.26 8.17 9.41
N ILE A 135 18.01 6.87 9.65
CA ILE A 135 18.80 6.12 10.64
C ILE A 135 20.24 5.88 10.17
N HIS A 136 20.46 5.66 8.87
CA HIS A 136 21.80 5.50 8.29
C HIS A 136 22.63 6.77 8.47
N GLY A 137 22.03 7.95 8.26
CA GLY A 137 22.68 9.24 8.53
C GLY A 137 23.02 9.49 10.00
N ASN A 138 22.45 8.70 10.92
CA ASN A 138 22.76 8.70 12.35
C ASN A 138 23.64 7.50 12.77
N ASN A 139 24.29 6.83 11.82
CA ASN A 139 25.14 5.64 12.02
C ASN A 139 24.40 4.44 12.65
N VAL A 140 23.10 4.31 12.41
CA VAL A 140 22.29 3.18 12.88
C VAL A 140 21.84 2.36 11.68
N VAL A 141 22.12 1.05 11.70
CA VAL A 141 21.64 0.06 10.72
C VAL A 141 20.45 -0.68 11.34
N HIS A 142 19.37 -0.90 10.59
CA HIS A 142 18.18 -1.57 11.09
C HIS A 142 18.42 -3.07 11.34
N ARG A 143 19.11 -3.76 10.40
CA ARG A 143 19.52 -5.19 10.48
C ARG A 143 18.41 -6.23 10.33
N ASP A 144 17.14 -5.82 10.32
CA ASP A 144 15.97 -6.72 10.34
C ASP A 144 14.78 -6.13 9.56
N VAL A 145 15.04 -5.61 8.37
CA VAL A 145 13.97 -5.10 7.50
C VAL A 145 13.21 -6.28 6.89
N LYS A 146 11.92 -6.40 7.21
CA LYS A 146 11.03 -7.45 6.71
C LYS A 146 9.56 -7.01 6.84
N PRO A 147 8.60 -7.68 6.16
CA PRO A 147 7.21 -7.26 6.18
C PRO A 147 6.57 -7.24 7.57
N ALA A 148 7.00 -8.13 8.49
CA ALA A 148 6.49 -8.13 9.87
C ALA A 148 6.96 -6.93 10.72
N ASN A 149 8.00 -6.21 10.27
CA ASN A 149 8.54 -5.02 10.93
C ASN A 149 8.13 -3.72 10.21
N VAL A 150 7.15 -3.80 9.30
CA VAL A 150 6.58 -2.64 8.61
C VAL A 150 5.13 -2.49 9.03
N MET A 151 4.83 -1.42 9.77
CA MET A 151 3.47 -1.06 10.16
C MET A 151 2.84 -0.20 9.08
N LEU A 152 1.63 -0.56 8.64
CA LEU A 152 0.82 0.22 7.72
C LEU A 152 -0.25 0.97 8.49
N PHE A 153 -0.46 2.24 8.17
CA PHE A 153 -1.44 3.07 8.86
C PHE A 153 -1.97 4.17 7.94
N ASP A 154 -3.10 4.74 8.34
CA ASP A 154 -3.77 5.83 7.65
C ASP A 154 -3.99 6.97 8.64
N TYR A 155 -3.72 8.21 8.22
CA TYR A 155 -3.98 9.41 9.02
C TYR A 155 -5.46 9.83 9.00
N GLY A 156 -6.30 9.19 8.19
CA GLY A 156 -7.71 9.53 8.05
C GLY A 156 -7.96 10.91 7.43
N SER A 157 -6.94 11.47 6.77
CA SER A 157 -7.03 12.72 6.00
C SER A 157 -7.54 12.44 4.59
N ASP A 158 -8.09 13.46 3.91
CA ASP A 158 -8.61 13.40 2.52
C ASP A 158 -7.65 12.80 1.46
N ASP A 159 -6.37 12.59 1.79
CA ASP A 159 -5.40 11.84 0.99
C ASP A 159 -5.33 10.39 1.52
N ALA A 160 -6.10 9.48 0.88
CA ALA A 160 -6.23 8.04 1.21
C ALA A 160 -4.93 7.21 1.00
N ARG A 161 -3.76 7.83 1.15
CA ARG A 161 -2.47 7.16 1.02
C ARG A 161 -2.12 6.45 2.31
N ILE A 162 -2.12 5.11 2.24
CA ILE A 162 -1.48 4.23 3.23
C ILE A 162 -0.02 4.64 3.40
N ARG A 163 0.35 4.96 4.64
CA ARG A 163 1.70 5.29 5.08
C ARG A 163 2.36 4.07 5.71
N ALA A 164 3.69 4.03 5.68
CA ALA A 164 4.46 2.96 6.27
C ALA A 164 5.46 3.46 7.33
N LYS A 165 5.59 2.70 8.42
CA LYS A 165 6.57 2.93 9.50
C LYS A 165 7.39 1.67 9.74
N LEU A 166 8.71 1.80 9.87
CA LEU A 166 9.57 0.72 10.35
C LEU A 166 9.52 0.64 11.87
N THR A 167 9.40 -0.57 12.38
CA THR A 167 9.52 -0.89 13.81
C THR A 167 10.73 -1.77 14.06
N ASP A 168 11.08 -1.97 15.33
CA ASP A 168 12.17 -2.86 15.76
C ASP A 168 13.59 -2.50 15.26
N PHE A 169 13.78 -1.28 14.74
CA PHE A 169 15.13 -0.80 14.39
C PHE A 169 16.00 -0.68 15.65
N GLY A 170 17.23 -1.18 15.57
CA GLY A 170 18.18 -1.09 16.67
C GLY A 170 17.83 -1.92 17.91
N VAL A 171 16.75 -2.71 17.91
CA VAL A 171 16.41 -3.59 19.06
C VAL A 171 17.49 -4.64 19.29
N ALA A 172 18.12 -5.13 18.22
CA ALA A 172 19.25 -6.04 18.30
C ALA A 172 20.48 -5.41 18.98
N LEU A 173 20.64 -4.09 18.84
CA LEU A 173 21.67 -3.32 19.52
C LEU A 173 21.40 -3.41 21.03
N VAL A 174 20.23 -2.92 21.46
CA VAL A 174 19.82 -2.88 22.88
C VAL A 174 19.80 -4.27 23.54
N ALA A 175 19.45 -5.32 22.80
CA ALA A 175 19.39 -6.69 23.30
C ALA A 175 20.78 -7.32 23.56
N ASN A 176 21.89 -6.66 23.19
CA ASN A 176 23.26 -7.20 23.23
C ASN A 176 23.35 -8.62 22.65
N GLU A 177 22.54 -8.94 21.63
CA GLU A 177 22.63 -10.26 21.01
C GLU A 177 23.91 -10.32 20.18
N PRO A 178 24.81 -11.30 20.42
CA PRO A 178 25.90 -11.55 19.50
C PRO A 178 25.29 -11.80 18.11
N GLN A 179 25.92 -11.22 17.07
CA GLN A 179 25.56 -11.53 15.69
C GLN A 179 25.42 -13.05 15.52
N PRO A 180 24.44 -13.52 14.71
CA PRO A 180 24.24 -14.94 14.50
C PRO A 180 25.59 -15.57 14.12
N GLN A 181 26.14 -16.35 15.04
CA GLN A 181 27.38 -17.08 14.80
C GLN A 181 27.10 -18.09 13.68
N HIS A 182 28.10 -18.28 12.80
CA HIS A 182 28.02 -19.12 11.60
C HIS A 182 27.05 -20.30 11.75
N GLY A 183 25.95 -20.29 10.99
CA GLY A 183 24.98 -21.38 10.92
C GLY A 183 23.73 -21.29 11.80
N THR A 184 23.61 -20.28 12.69
CA THR A 184 22.39 -20.12 13.52
C THR A 184 21.39 -19.15 12.87
N PHE A 185 20.64 -19.65 11.89
CA PHE A 185 19.61 -18.85 11.22
C PHE A 185 18.31 -18.83 12.03
N SER A 186 18.01 -17.68 12.64
CA SER A 186 16.66 -17.40 13.17
C SER A 186 15.63 -17.47 12.03
N GLY A 187 14.36 -17.77 12.34
CA GLY A 187 13.23 -17.81 11.39
C GLY A 187 12.98 -16.52 10.58
N THR A 188 13.81 -15.50 10.80
CA THR A 188 13.91 -14.22 10.11
C THR A 188 14.75 -14.26 8.82
N ALA A 189 15.43 -15.37 8.50
CA ALA A 189 16.45 -15.37 7.45
C ALA A 189 15.95 -15.06 6.04
N GLY A 190 14.65 -15.04 5.75
CA GLY A 190 14.10 -14.84 4.39
C GLY A 190 14.45 -13.51 3.72
N PHE A 191 14.87 -12.50 4.49
CA PHE A 191 15.18 -11.15 3.97
C PHE A 191 16.63 -10.71 4.20
N MET A 192 17.47 -11.55 4.81
CA MET A 192 18.87 -11.17 5.09
C MET A 192 19.65 -10.94 3.80
N SER A 193 20.61 -10.02 3.85
CA SER A 193 21.56 -9.80 2.76
C SER A 193 22.61 -10.91 2.64
N PRO A 194 23.33 -11.02 1.50
CA PRO A 194 24.41 -11.98 1.31
C PRO A 194 25.50 -11.88 2.39
N GLU A 195 25.94 -10.67 2.75
CA GLU A 195 26.93 -10.44 3.80
C GLU A 195 26.41 -10.93 5.17
N GLN A 196 25.15 -10.66 5.52
CA GLN A 196 24.54 -11.19 6.74
C GLN A 196 24.44 -12.73 6.72
N ALA A 197 24.16 -13.33 5.55
CA ALA A 197 24.13 -14.78 5.40
C ALA A 197 25.52 -15.43 5.55
N ARG A 198 26.61 -14.70 5.26
CA ARG A 198 28.00 -15.11 5.55
C ARG A 198 28.38 -14.91 7.03
N GLY A 199 27.55 -14.18 7.79
CA GLY A 199 27.84 -13.79 9.18
C GLY A 199 28.72 -12.54 9.29
N GLU A 200 28.81 -11.75 8.22
CA GLU A 200 29.48 -10.45 8.23
C GLU A 200 28.60 -9.39 8.90
N GLU A 201 29.20 -8.25 9.27
CA GLU A 201 28.47 -7.16 9.89
C GLU A 201 27.51 -6.49 8.88
N ALA A 202 26.27 -6.30 9.31
CA ALA A 202 25.28 -5.59 8.53
C ALA A 202 25.65 -4.10 8.40
N VAL A 203 25.69 -3.62 7.15
CA VAL A 203 25.97 -2.23 6.78
C VAL A 203 24.68 -1.56 6.27
N PRO A 204 24.65 -0.23 6.07
CA PRO A 204 23.48 0.43 5.46
C PRO A 204 22.96 -0.22 4.19
N ALA A 205 23.87 -0.71 3.33
CA ALA A 205 23.54 -1.44 2.11
C ALA A 205 22.85 -2.81 2.35
N SER A 206 22.99 -3.39 3.54
CA SER A 206 22.28 -4.62 3.95
C SER A 206 20.77 -4.36 4.14
N ASP A 207 20.42 -3.20 4.70
CA ASP A 207 19.02 -2.80 4.84
C ASP A 207 18.40 -2.49 3.46
N VAL A 208 19.17 -1.92 2.53
CA VAL A 208 18.72 -1.68 1.15
C VAL A 208 18.41 -2.99 0.42
N TYR A 209 19.26 -4.00 0.56
CA TYR A 209 19.01 -5.34 0.01
C TYR A 209 17.71 -5.93 0.58
N SER A 210 17.56 -5.86 1.90
CA SER A 210 16.39 -6.36 2.61
C SER A 210 15.12 -5.63 2.17
N LEU A 211 15.16 -4.30 2.00
CA LEU A 211 14.07 -3.51 1.44
C LEU A 211 13.76 -3.92 -0.01
N GLY A 212 14.76 -4.21 -0.83
CA GLY A 212 14.58 -4.71 -2.20
C GLY A 212 13.79 -6.01 -2.23
N LEU A 213 14.10 -6.95 -1.34
CA LEU A 213 13.33 -8.19 -1.18
C LEU A 213 11.89 -7.94 -0.68
N VAL A 214 11.71 -7.00 0.25
CA VAL A 214 10.36 -6.59 0.71
C VAL A 214 9.53 -6.03 -0.45
N LEU A 215 10.10 -5.14 -1.26
CA LEU A 215 9.40 -4.54 -2.40
C LEU A 215 9.09 -5.55 -3.50
N LEU A 216 10.03 -6.46 -3.80
CA LEU A 216 9.79 -7.56 -4.73
C LEU A 216 8.64 -8.45 -4.25
N GLN A 217 8.58 -8.77 -2.96
CA GLN A 217 7.45 -9.52 -2.41
C GLN A 217 6.15 -8.70 -2.44
N CYS A 218 6.20 -7.39 -2.22
CA CYS A 218 5.03 -6.54 -2.36
C CYS A 218 4.42 -6.64 -3.75
N LEU A 219 5.25 -6.62 -4.79
CA LEU A 219 4.80 -6.62 -6.19
C LEU A 219 4.34 -8.00 -6.66
N THR A 220 4.97 -9.07 -6.18
CA THR A 220 4.72 -10.43 -6.67
C THR A 220 3.82 -11.26 -5.75
N GLY A 221 3.64 -10.83 -4.50
CA GLY A 221 3.00 -11.60 -3.44
C GLY A 221 3.81 -12.82 -2.96
N LYS A 222 5.01 -13.04 -3.51
CA LYS A 222 5.81 -14.26 -3.27
C LYS A 222 7.19 -13.91 -2.71
N PRO A 223 7.71 -14.66 -1.72
CA PRO A 223 9.08 -14.47 -1.26
C PRO A 223 10.07 -14.86 -2.36
N ALA A 224 11.11 -14.04 -2.57
CA ALA A 224 12.13 -14.29 -3.60
C ALA A 224 12.92 -15.58 -3.37
N PHE A 225 13.13 -15.93 -2.10
CA PHE A 225 13.84 -17.13 -1.65
C PHE A 225 12.92 -17.94 -0.72
N PRO A 226 11.99 -18.74 -1.26
CA PRO A 226 11.11 -19.57 -0.46
C PRO A 226 11.89 -20.69 0.24
N GLY A 227 11.28 -21.25 1.30
CA GLY A 227 11.83 -22.38 2.04
C GLY A 227 12.31 -22.03 3.44
N PRO A 228 12.87 -23.02 4.17
CA PRO A 228 13.45 -22.84 5.49
C PRO A 228 14.53 -21.76 5.53
N ALA A 229 14.74 -21.18 6.72
CA ALA A 229 15.66 -20.08 6.94
C ALA A 229 17.09 -20.33 6.40
N LEU A 230 17.64 -21.52 6.66
CA LEU A 230 18.96 -21.93 6.18
C LEU A 230 19.02 -22.05 4.65
N GLU A 231 18.02 -22.68 4.03
CA GLU A 231 17.97 -22.85 2.57
C GLU A 231 17.85 -21.50 1.86
N SER A 232 16.98 -20.62 2.36
CA SER A 232 16.82 -19.26 1.86
C SER A 232 18.14 -18.48 1.95
N ALA A 233 18.88 -18.63 3.07
CA ALA A 233 20.18 -18.01 3.28
C ALA A 233 21.29 -18.54 2.37
N LEU A 234 21.31 -19.84 2.10
CA LEU A 234 22.25 -20.42 1.15
C LEU A 234 21.91 -20.02 -0.30
N ALA A 235 20.62 -20.03 -0.66
CA ALA A 235 20.19 -19.74 -2.02
C ALA A 235 20.65 -18.35 -2.50
N ARG A 236 20.56 -17.32 -1.66
CA ARG A 236 20.99 -15.97 -2.05
C ARG A 236 22.49 -15.79 -2.15
N LEU A 237 23.29 -16.67 -1.55
CA LEU A 237 24.74 -16.69 -1.75
C LEU A 237 25.13 -17.28 -3.10
N LEU A 238 24.23 -18.04 -3.72
CA LEU A 238 24.46 -18.78 -4.95
C LEU A 238 23.83 -18.11 -6.18
N ARG A 239 22.75 -17.35 -6.00
CA ARG A 239 22.02 -16.70 -7.10
C ARG A 239 21.36 -15.38 -6.67
N ASP A 240 21.13 -14.54 -7.66
CA ASP A 240 20.29 -13.35 -7.53
C ASP A 240 18.80 -13.71 -7.43
N PRO A 241 17.98 -12.85 -6.81
CA PRO A 241 16.53 -13.03 -6.83
C PRO A 241 16.00 -12.92 -8.26
N GLU A 242 14.95 -13.69 -8.55
CA GLU A 242 14.26 -13.62 -9.83
C GLU A 242 13.35 -12.39 -9.84
N ILE A 243 13.57 -11.49 -10.79
CA ILE A 243 12.79 -10.27 -10.97
C ILE A 243 11.98 -10.40 -12.25
N PRO A 244 10.64 -10.52 -12.17
CA PRO A 244 9.79 -10.66 -13.35
C PRO A 244 9.89 -9.46 -14.29
N ALA A 245 10.05 -9.72 -15.59
CA ALA A 245 10.19 -8.67 -16.62
C ALA A 245 8.91 -7.84 -16.82
N ASP A 246 7.75 -8.42 -16.50
CA ASP A 246 6.46 -7.75 -16.60
C ASP A 246 6.30 -6.60 -15.60
N LEU A 247 7.14 -6.49 -14.56
CA LEU A 247 7.18 -5.37 -13.61
C LEU A 247 7.55 -4.02 -14.26
N GLY A 248 8.15 -4.04 -15.45
CA GLY A 248 8.59 -2.87 -16.20
C GLY A 248 9.98 -2.38 -15.81
N GLY A 249 10.62 -1.64 -16.73
CA GLY A 249 12.05 -1.28 -16.62
C GLY A 249 12.43 -0.49 -15.37
N ASP A 250 11.56 0.43 -14.91
CA ASP A 250 11.79 1.21 -13.69
C ASP A 250 11.94 0.31 -12.45
N TRP A 251 11.01 -0.63 -12.27
CA TRP A 251 11.04 -1.59 -11.15
C TRP A 251 12.14 -2.62 -11.31
N GLU A 252 12.36 -3.14 -12.51
CA GLU A 252 13.41 -4.12 -12.77
C GLU A 252 14.79 -3.55 -12.43
N GLY A 253 15.10 -2.35 -12.95
CA GLY A 253 16.37 -1.67 -12.70
C GLY A 253 16.59 -1.37 -11.22
N LEU A 254 15.57 -0.82 -10.54
CA LEU A 254 15.66 -0.50 -9.12
C LEU A 254 15.86 -1.76 -8.27
N LEU A 255 15.04 -2.79 -8.44
CA LEU A 255 15.12 -4.01 -7.65
C LEU A 255 16.46 -4.72 -7.87
N ARG A 256 16.92 -4.81 -9.14
CA ARG A 256 18.22 -5.41 -9.48
C ARG A 256 19.38 -4.69 -8.80
N ALA A 257 19.35 -3.35 -8.78
CA ALA A 257 20.37 -2.55 -8.11
C ALA A 257 20.32 -2.73 -6.59
N MET A 258 19.12 -2.71 -5.98
CA MET A 258 18.95 -2.90 -4.54
C MET A 258 19.38 -4.29 -4.08
N THR A 259 19.14 -5.33 -4.89
CA THR A 259 19.44 -6.72 -4.54
C THR A 259 20.75 -7.24 -5.14
N ALA A 260 21.69 -6.36 -5.49
CA ALA A 260 23.00 -6.77 -5.99
C ALA A 260 23.78 -7.57 -4.93
N GLN A 261 24.51 -8.62 -5.34
CA GLN A 261 25.35 -9.42 -4.43
C GLN A 261 26.39 -8.58 -3.70
N ASP A 262 27.08 -7.72 -4.46
CA ASP A 262 28.05 -6.77 -3.93
C ASP A 262 27.33 -5.58 -3.28
N ALA A 263 27.56 -5.38 -1.98
CA ALA A 263 26.96 -4.30 -1.22
C ALA A 263 27.37 -2.91 -1.75
N THR A 264 28.52 -2.77 -2.39
CA THR A 264 29.02 -1.49 -2.93
C THR A 264 28.31 -1.05 -4.21
N GLN A 265 27.65 -1.97 -4.90
CA GLN A 265 26.87 -1.70 -6.11
C GLN A 265 25.42 -1.28 -5.80
N ARG A 266 25.01 -1.37 -4.53
CA ARG A 266 23.65 -1.04 -4.12
C ARG A 266 23.51 0.48 -3.96
N PRO A 267 22.38 1.07 -4.38
CA PRO A 267 22.10 2.48 -4.14
C PRO A 267 22.00 2.76 -2.63
N SER A 268 22.18 4.02 -2.24
CA SER A 268 21.86 4.42 -0.86
C SER A 268 20.35 4.42 -0.64
N ALA A 269 19.89 4.35 0.62
CA ALA A 269 18.47 4.51 0.93
C ALA A 269 17.91 5.87 0.47
N HIS A 270 18.76 6.91 0.43
CA HIS A 270 18.38 8.20 -0.12
C HIS A 270 18.13 8.11 -1.64
N ASP A 271 19.02 7.48 -2.41
CA ASP A 271 18.85 7.33 -3.86
C ASP A 271 17.62 6.49 -4.18
N VAL A 272 17.38 5.40 -3.43
CA VAL A 272 16.15 4.60 -3.52
C VAL A 272 14.91 5.47 -3.30
N SER A 273 14.94 6.35 -2.29
CA SER A 273 13.82 7.26 -2.04
C SER A 273 13.59 8.23 -3.20
N GLN A 274 14.64 8.74 -3.85
CA GLN A 274 14.50 9.61 -5.02
C GLN A 274 13.91 8.86 -6.22
N VAL A 275 14.44 7.68 -6.54
CA VAL A 275 13.91 6.86 -7.65
C VAL A 275 12.45 6.49 -7.41
N LEU A 276 12.09 6.07 -6.18
CA LEU A 276 10.69 5.75 -5.86
C LEU A 276 9.80 6.99 -5.90
N TYR A 277 10.30 8.15 -5.46
CA TYR A 277 9.59 9.42 -5.56
C TYR A 277 9.36 9.82 -7.02
N ASP A 278 10.37 9.67 -7.87
CA ASP A 278 10.27 9.91 -9.31
C ASP A 278 9.30 8.92 -9.96
N MET A 279 9.25 7.66 -9.52
CA MET A 279 8.24 6.71 -10.00
C MET A 279 6.82 7.09 -9.55
N ILE A 280 6.66 7.62 -8.33
CA ILE A 280 5.39 8.13 -7.81
C ILE A 280 4.97 9.38 -8.57
N ILE A 281 5.90 10.31 -8.83
CA ILE A 281 5.66 11.53 -9.61
C ILE A 281 5.41 11.18 -11.07
N ALA A 282 6.18 10.30 -11.68
CA ALA A 282 5.98 9.85 -13.05
C ALA A 282 4.69 9.06 -13.17
N ALA A 283 4.26 8.32 -12.16
CA ALA A 283 2.89 7.82 -12.08
C ALA A 283 1.89 8.98 -11.99
N ARG A 284 2.12 10.00 -11.16
CA ARG A 284 1.29 11.23 -11.10
C ARG A 284 1.38 12.12 -12.35
N GLY A 285 2.41 11.98 -13.18
CA GLY A 285 2.72 12.78 -14.37
C GLY A 285 2.26 12.07 -15.64
N ARG A 286 2.28 10.73 -15.65
CA ARG A 286 1.47 9.88 -16.53
C ARG A 286 -0.02 10.07 -16.22
N HIS A 287 -0.36 10.29 -14.95
CA HIS A 287 -1.70 10.70 -14.48
C HIS A 287 -1.91 12.22 -14.35
N ARG A 288 -1.02 13.07 -14.87
CA ARG A 288 -1.42 14.45 -15.19
C ARG A 288 -2.24 14.28 -16.44
N VAL A 289 -3.53 14.05 -16.25
CA VAL A 289 -4.55 14.36 -17.25
C VAL A 289 -4.13 15.72 -17.80
N ALA A 290 -3.81 15.80 -19.09
CA ALA A 290 -3.49 17.08 -19.72
C ALA A 290 -4.58 18.07 -19.28
N PRO A 291 -4.28 19.35 -18.98
CA PRO A 291 -5.30 20.31 -18.54
C PRO A 291 -6.53 20.35 -19.47
N GLU A 292 -6.32 19.99 -20.74
CA GLU A 292 -7.32 19.84 -21.80
C GLU A 292 -8.29 18.64 -21.64
N LEU A 293 -7.99 17.70 -20.75
CA LEU A 293 -8.73 16.46 -20.49
C LEU A 293 -9.43 16.44 -19.11
N LEU A 294 -9.38 17.57 -18.38
CA LEU A 294 -10.17 17.77 -17.16
C LEU A 294 -11.37 18.66 -17.45
N PRO A 295 -12.58 18.31 -16.97
CA PRO A 295 -13.70 19.24 -16.94
C PRO A 295 -13.31 20.52 -16.20
N ALA A 296 -13.78 21.69 -16.67
CA ALA A 296 -13.52 22.97 -16.03
C ALA A 296 -14.00 23.02 -14.55
N ASN A 297 -14.96 22.15 -14.21
CA ASN A 297 -15.59 21.97 -12.90
C ASN A 297 -15.14 20.67 -12.19
N GLU A 298 -13.92 20.18 -12.44
CA GLU A 298 -13.44 18.88 -11.92
C GLU A 298 -13.58 18.74 -10.40
N ALA A 299 -13.31 19.79 -9.62
CA ALA A 299 -13.45 19.74 -8.16
C ALA A 299 -14.90 19.45 -7.74
N GLN A 300 -15.86 20.17 -8.32
CA GLN A 300 -17.28 19.98 -8.04
C GLN A 300 -17.80 18.65 -8.58
N ARG A 301 -17.29 18.19 -9.73
CA ARG A 301 -17.59 16.87 -10.27
C ARG A 301 -17.13 15.76 -9.32
N MET A 302 -15.96 15.89 -8.71
CA MET A 302 -15.48 14.92 -7.72
C MET A 302 -16.31 14.92 -6.44
N ASP A 303 -16.86 16.06 -6.02
CA ASP A 303 -17.85 16.12 -4.94
C ASP A 303 -19.13 15.37 -5.32
N ALA A 304 -19.59 15.51 -6.57
CA ALA A 304 -20.71 14.72 -7.09
C ALA A 304 -20.38 13.23 -7.10
N VAL A 305 -19.22 12.79 -7.59
CA VAL A 305 -18.80 11.38 -7.58
C VAL A 305 -18.84 10.80 -6.16
N ARG A 306 -18.31 11.52 -5.17
CA ARG A 306 -18.35 11.12 -3.75
C ARG A 306 -19.78 10.99 -3.23
N ARG A 307 -20.67 11.90 -3.61
CA ARG A 307 -22.09 11.92 -3.18
C ARG A 307 -22.86 10.64 -3.57
N TYR A 308 -22.54 10.01 -4.69
CA TYR A 308 -23.24 8.79 -5.13
C TYR A 308 -22.69 7.50 -4.51
N GLU A 309 -21.52 7.53 -3.86
CA GLU A 309 -20.87 6.38 -3.20
C GLU A 309 -20.71 5.17 -4.13
N LEU A 310 -20.21 5.39 -5.36
CA LEU A 310 -20.13 4.33 -6.37
C LEU A 310 -18.80 3.58 -6.41
N LEU A 311 -17.71 4.23 -6.01
CA LEU A 311 -16.35 3.70 -6.06
C LEU A 311 -16.16 2.57 -5.03
N ASP A 312 -15.40 1.54 -5.42
CA ASP A 312 -15.04 0.39 -4.57
C ASP A 312 -16.25 -0.37 -3.96
N THR A 313 -17.43 -0.25 -4.59
CA THR A 313 -18.64 -0.96 -4.14
C THR A 313 -18.79 -2.32 -4.82
N PRO A 314 -19.41 -3.32 -4.16
CA PRO A 314 -19.66 -4.63 -4.76
C PRO A 314 -20.47 -4.56 -6.07
N PRO A 315 -20.40 -5.60 -6.92
CA PRO A 315 -21.20 -5.71 -8.13
C PRO A 315 -22.70 -5.52 -7.85
N ASP A 316 -23.38 -4.89 -8.81
CA ASP A 316 -24.77 -4.49 -8.66
C ASP A 316 -25.63 -5.18 -9.71
N GLY A 317 -26.47 -6.11 -9.25
CA GLY A 317 -27.32 -6.89 -10.15
C GLY A 317 -28.28 -6.05 -11.00
N ALA A 318 -28.58 -4.80 -10.64
CA ALA A 318 -29.37 -3.90 -11.47
C ALA A 318 -28.56 -3.40 -12.68
N PHE A 319 -27.35 -2.89 -12.45
CA PHE A 319 -26.47 -2.39 -13.52
C PHE A 319 -25.94 -3.51 -14.40
N ASP A 320 -25.69 -4.70 -13.83
CA ASP A 320 -25.24 -5.88 -14.58
C ASP A 320 -26.27 -6.35 -15.61
N ARG A 321 -27.56 -6.17 -15.33
CA ARG A 321 -28.62 -6.43 -16.31
C ARG A 321 -28.60 -5.41 -17.43
N VAL A 322 -28.30 -4.15 -17.14
CA VAL A 322 -28.26 -3.06 -18.13
C VAL A 322 -27.06 -3.23 -19.06
N THR A 323 -25.86 -3.51 -18.53
CA THR A 323 -24.67 -3.79 -19.35
C THR A 323 -24.84 -5.04 -20.20
N ALA A 324 -25.38 -6.13 -19.65
CA ALA A 324 -25.69 -7.33 -20.43
C ALA A 324 -26.77 -7.10 -21.50
N LEU A 325 -27.75 -6.24 -21.23
CA LEU A 325 -28.77 -5.87 -22.21
C LEU A 325 -28.16 -5.04 -23.35
N ALA A 326 -27.33 -4.05 -23.03
CA ALA A 326 -26.62 -3.25 -24.04
C ALA A 326 -25.77 -4.11 -24.95
N ALA A 327 -24.97 -5.04 -24.38
CA ALA A 327 -24.16 -5.95 -25.17
C ALA A 327 -24.98 -6.75 -26.20
N ARG A 328 -26.18 -7.22 -25.82
CA ARG A 328 -27.09 -7.93 -26.73
C ARG A 328 -27.76 -7.02 -27.75
N ILE A 329 -28.26 -5.84 -27.34
CA ILE A 329 -28.96 -4.90 -28.23
C ILE A 329 -28.03 -4.42 -29.34
N PHE A 330 -26.81 -4.01 -28.97
CA PHE A 330 -25.82 -3.52 -29.93
C PHE A 330 -24.99 -4.65 -30.55
N ASN A 331 -25.19 -5.90 -30.13
CA ASN A 331 -24.43 -7.06 -30.56
C ASN A 331 -22.91 -6.84 -30.43
N VAL A 332 -22.45 -6.31 -29.30
CA VAL A 332 -21.05 -5.99 -29.01
C VAL A 332 -20.50 -6.92 -27.91
N PRO A 333 -19.19 -7.21 -27.90
CA PRO A 333 -18.61 -8.10 -26.89
C PRO A 333 -18.58 -7.46 -25.49
N VAL A 334 -18.44 -6.13 -25.40
CA VAL A 334 -18.21 -5.45 -24.11
C VAL A 334 -19.14 -4.25 -23.93
N ALA A 335 -19.71 -4.14 -22.73
CA ALA A 335 -20.50 -2.98 -22.27
C ALA A 335 -20.19 -2.68 -20.80
N ILE A 336 -20.08 -1.40 -20.43
CA ILE A 336 -19.54 -0.97 -19.14
C ILE A 336 -20.33 0.24 -18.61
N VAL A 337 -20.66 0.20 -17.31
CA VAL A 337 -20.98 1.39 -16.51
C VAL A 337 -19.70 1.76 -15.76
N SER A 338 -19.11 2.90 -16.10
CA SER A 338 -17.86 3.35 -15.53
C SER A 338 -18.01 4.68 -14.76
N VAL A 339 -17.19 4.87 -13.75
CA VAL A 339 -17.06 6.09 -12.94
C VAL A 339 -15.63 6.60 -13.07
N VAL A 340 -15.46 7.87 -13.42
CA VAL A 340 -14.14 8.48 -13.60
C VAL A 340 -13.72 9.14 -12.28
N ASP A 341 -12.76 8.51 -11.59
CA ASP A 341 -12.15 8.98 -10.34
C ASP A 341 -10.95 9.88 -10.64
N THR A 342 -10.20 10.31 -9.62
CA THR A 342 -9.03 11.18 -9.76
C THR A 342 -7.88 10.53 -10.53
N ASP A 343 -7.59 9.25 -10.31
CA ASP A 343 -6.46 8.53 -10.92
C ASP A 343 -6.84 7.25 -11.69
N ARG A 344 -8.11 6.86 -11.66
CA ARG A 344 -8.62 5.63 -12.29
C ARG A 344 -10.01 5.79 -12.90
N ILE A 345 -10.39 4.82 -13.71
CA ILE A 345 -11.76 4.60 -14.18
C ILE A 345 -12.23 3.29 -13.54
N TRP A 346 -13.19 3.41 -12.62
CA TRP A 346 -13.79 2.29 -11.91
C TRP A 346 -14.97 1.72 -12.69
N PHE A 347 -15.02 0.41 -12.92
CA PHE A 347 -16.14 -0.22 -13.63
C PHE A 347 -17.16 -0.69 -12.61
N LYS A 348 -18.21 0.12 -12.41
CA LYS A 348 -19.29 -0.20 -11.49
C LYS A 348 -20.09 -1.42 -11.95
N SER A 349 -20.17 -1.63 -13.27
CA SER A 349 -20.72 -2.84 -13.88
C SER A 349 -20.07 -3.05 -15.24
N HIS A 350 -19.89 -4.30 -15.64
CA HIS A 350 -19.31 -4.65 -16.93
C HIS A 350 -19.86 -5.99 -17.44
N HIS A 351 -19.89 -6.13 -18.76
CA HIS A 351 -20.19 -7.38 -19.46
C HIS A 351 -19.04 -7.69 -20.42
N GLY A 352 -18.66 -8.97 -20.53
CA GLY A 352 -17.65 -9.44 -21.50
C GLY A 352 -16.19 -9.12 -21.18
N THR A 353 -15.89 -8.69 -19.95
CA THR A 353 -14.53 -8.47 -19.45
C THR A 353 -14.42 -8.86 -17.97
N GLU A 354 -13.24 -9.28 -17.51
CA GLU A 354 -12.93 -9.53 -16.09
C GLU A 354 -12.22 -8.34 -15.42
N VAL A 355 -11.84 -7.32 -16.20
CA VAL A 355 -11.22 -6.10 -15.68
C VAL A 355 -12.27 -5.27 -14.95
N THR A 356 -11.95 -4.82 -13.73
CA THR A 356 -12.85 -4.02 -12.88
C THR A 356 -12.45 -2.55 -12.76
N GLU A 357 -11.21 -2.21 -13.10
CA GLU A 357 -10.73 -0.84 -13.15
C GLU A 357 -9.54 -0.70 -14.10
N ILE A 358 -9.35 0.51 -14.62
CA ILE A 358 -8.21 0.88 -15.45
C ILE A 358 -7.66 2.25 -15.02
N GLY A 359 -6.43 2.58 -15.43
CA GLY A 359 -5.89 3.93 -15.23
C GLY A 359 -6.72 4.99 -15.96
N ARG A 360 -6.76 6.22 -15.42
CA ARG A 360 -7.46 7.36 -16.04
C ARG A 360 -6.75 7.94 -17.28
N ASP A 361 -5.50 7.54 -17.53
CA ASP A 361 -4.66 7.93 -18.69
C ASP A 361 -5.50 8.07 -19.98
N PRO A 362 -5.22 9.05 -20.87
CA PRO A 362 -6.12 9.52 -21.94
C PRO A 362 -6.94 8.40 -22.58
N GLY A 363 -8.10 8.20 -21.97
CA GLY A 363 -8.95 7.04 -22.15
C GLY A 363 -10.27 7.50 -22.71
N LEU A 364 -10.92 6.63 -23.47
CA LEU A 364 -12.18 6.95 -24.14
C LEU A 364 -13.27 7.42 -23.18
N CYS A 365 -13.34 6.85 -21.97
CA CYS A 365 -14.27 7.31 -20.93
C CYS A 365 -13.89 8.69 -20.38
N ALA A 366 -12.60 8.96 -20.17
CA ALA A 366 -12.13 10.27 -19.69
C ALA A 366 -12.38 11.39 -20.73
N SER A 367 -12.28 11.08 -22.03
CA SER A 367 -12.63 12.02 -23.10
C SER A 367 -14.14 12.21 -23.25
N ALA A 368 -14.91 11.13 -23.06
CA ALA A 368 -16.35 11.17 -23.20
C ALA A 368 -17.03 12.00 -22.10
N ILE A 369 -16.53 12.01 -20.85
CA ILE A 369 -17.09 12.87 -19.79
C ILE A 369 -16.95 14.38 -20.06
N LEU A 370 -16.16 14.77 -21.05
CA LEU A 370 -15.98 16.17 -21.47
C LEU A 370 -17.00 16.62 -22.52
N GLN A 371 -17.89 15.72 -22.94
CA GLN A 371 -18.90 15.97 -23.95
C GLN A 371 -20.28 16.05 -23.31
N ASP A 372 -21.21 16.75 -23.96
CA ASP A 372 -22.61 16.86 -23.53
C ASP A 372 -23.51 15.77 -24.16
N GLY A 373 -22.91 14.77 -24.83
CA GLY A 373 -23.65 13.77 -25.59
C GLY A 373 -22.83 12.56 -25.97
N VAL A 374 -23.38 11.73 -26.87
CA VAL A 374 -22.77 10.45 -27.24
C VAL A 374 -21.42 10.67 -27.93
N TYR A 375 -20.36 10.15 -27.33
CA TYR A 375 -19.01 10.16 -27.88
C TYR A 375 -18.74 8.86 -28.63
N VAL A 376 -18.58 8.95 -29.95
CA VAL A 376 -18.41 7.79 -30.84
C VAL A 376 -17.05 7.81 -31.52
N VAL A 377 -16.41 6.64 -31.55
CA VAL A 377 -15.21 6.31 -32.33
C VAL A 377 -15.53 5.07 -33.17
N GLY A 378 -15.77 5.29 -34.47
CA GLY A 378 -16.19 4.23 -35.40
C GLY A 378 -15.08 3.27 -35.84
N ASP A 379 -13.85 3.78 -35.95
CA ASP A 379 -12.64 3.00 -36.23
C ASP A 379 -11.45 3.58 -35.44
N ALA A 380 -11.19 2.99 -34.28
CA ALA A 380 -10.18 3.48 -33.34
C ALA A 380 -8.74 3.37 -33.87
N ARG A 381 -8.49 2.54 -34.90
CA ARG A 381 -7.16 2.41 -35.52
C ARG A 381 -6.85 3.54 -36.50
N GLN A 382 -7.89 4.23 -36.97
CA GLN A 382 -7.77 5.36 -37.91
C GLN A 382 -8.14 6.69 -37.26
N ASP A 383 -8.79 6.67 -36.11
CA ASP A 383 -9.23 7.87 -35.41
C ASP A 383 -8.06 8.55 -34.67
N PRO A 384 -7.71 9.80 -35.02
CA PRO A 384 -6.61 10.53 -34.37
C PRO A 384 -6.76 10.64 -32.85
N ARG A 385 -7.99 10.58 -32.32
CA ARG A 385 -8.28 10.67 -30.88
C ARG A 385 -7.82 9.45 -30.10
N THR A 386 -7.57 8.33 -30.78
CA THR A 386 -7.31 7.02 -30.15
C THR A 386 -6.01 6.35 -30.61
N LEU A 387 -5.26 6.95 -31.53
CA LEU A 387 -4.00 6.38 -32.05
C LEU A 387 -2.96 6.07 -30.96
N SER A 388 -2.95 6.85 -29.88
CA SER A 388 -2.05 6.66 -28.73
C SER A 388 -2.68 5.83 -27.60
N ASN A 389 -3.91 5.32 -27.77
CA ASN A 389 -4.63 4.63 -26.71
C ASN A 389 -4.11 3.18 -26.55
N PRO A 390 -3.68 2.76 -25.34
CA PRO A 390 -3.16 1.41 -25.11
C PRO A 390 -4.13 0.27 -25.45
N LEU A 391 -5.45 0.48 -25.35
CA LEU A 391 -6.45 -0.54 -25.69
C LEU A 391 -6.55 -0.78 -27.19
N VAL A 392 -6.16 0.19 -28.01
CA VAL A 392 -6.13 0.08 -29.49
C VAL A 392 -4.86 -0.64 -29.94
N ALA A 393 -3.72 -0.32 -29.33
CA ALA A 393 -2.41 -0.88 -29.68
C ALA A 393 -2.09 -2.22 -28.97
N GLY A 394 -2.80 -2.55 -27.90
CA GLY A 394 -2.57 -3.74 -27.07
C GLY A 394 -3.37 -4.98 -27.52
N GLU A 395 -3.28 -6.05 -26.72
CA GLU A 395 -3.86 -7.37 -27.04
C GLU A 395 -5.40 -7.38 -27.15
N PHE A 396 -6.09 -6.43 -26.52
CA PHE A 396 -7.55 -6.30 -26.67
C PHE A 396 -7.95 -5.91 -28.09
N GLY A 397 -7.12 -5.14 -28.81
CA GLY A 397 -7.37 -4.76 -30.20
C GLY A 397 -8.64 -3.94 -30.39
N LEU A 398 -8.88 -2.94 -29.54
CA LEU A 398 -10.06 -2.08 -29.59
C LEU A 398 -10.17 -1.37 -30.96
N GLN A 399 -11.35 -1.43 -31.58
CA GLN A 399 -11.62 -0.78 -32.87
C GLN A 399 -12.88 0.06 -32.88
N PHE A 400 -13.81 -0.16 -31.95
CA PHE A 400 -15.00 0.66 -31.83
C PHE A 400 -15.27 1.02 -30.38
N TYR A 401 -15.69 2.26 -30.15
CA TYR A 401 -16.17 2.76 -28.87
C TYR A 401 -17.36 3.69 -29.08
N ALA A 402 -18.42 3.51 -28.31
CA ALA A 402 -19.43 4.54 -28.12
C ALA A 402 -19.74 4.67 -26.62
N GLY A 403 -19.77 5.90 -26.11
CA GLY A 403 -20.02 6.16 -24.70
C GLY A 403 -20.90 7.39 -24.49
N VAL A 404 -21.80 7.29 -23.51
CA VAL A 404 -22.67 8.38 -23.07
C VAL A 404 -22.26 8.80 -21.67
N PRO A 405 -22.06 10.10 -21.40
CA PRO A 405 -21.83 10.59 -20.06
C PRO A 405 -22.98 10.26 -19.12
N LEU A 406 -22.62 9.88 -17.89
CA LEU A 406 -23.56 9.69 -16.79
C LEU A 406 -23.71 11.02 -16.04
N GLU A 407 -24.59 11.87 -16.55
CA GLU A 407 -24.81 13.24 -16.06
C GLU A 407 -25.83 13.25 -14.90
N THR A 408 -25.46 13.87 -13.79
CA THR A 408 -26.34 14.09 -12.62
C THR A 408 -27.38 15.18 -12.88
N SER A 409 -28.43 15.23 -12.05
CA SER A 409 -29.46 16.28 -12.15
C SER A 409 -28.91 17.72 -12.02
N ASP A 410 -27.75 17.88 -11.40
CA ASP A 410 -27.03 19.15 -11.23
C ASP A 410 -25.87 19.35 -12.23
N GLY A 411 -25.81 18.55 -13.29
CA GLY A 411 -24.95 18.78 -14.46
C GLY A 411 -23.50 18.31 -14.33
N TYR A 412 -23.24 17.27 -13.54
CA TYR A 412 -21.90 16.68 -13.38
C TYR A 412 -21.81 15.30 -14.00
N ASN A 413 -20.84 15.11 -14.90
CA ASN A 413 -20.57 13.81 -15.52
C ASN A 413 -19.76 12.90 -14.59
N LEU A 414 -20.41 11.90 -13.97
CA LEU A 414 -19.75 10.99 -13.03
C LEU A 414 -18.78 10.02 -13.72
N GLY A 415 -19.14 9.61 -14.93
CA GLY A 415 -18.42 8.66 -15.76
C GLY A 415 -19.19 8.38 -17.04
N THR A 416 -19.13 7.15 -17.55
CA THR A 416 -19.79 6.82 -18.83
C THR A 416 -20.50 5.48 -18.80
N PHE A 417 -21.59 5.39 -19.55
CA PHE A 417 -22.14 4.14 -20.05
C PHE A 417 -21.61 3.90 -21.46
N CYS A 418 -20.78 2.88 -21.66
CA CYS A 418 -20.09 2.68 -22.92
C CYS A 418 -20.14 1.24 -23.43
N ILE A 419 -19.98 1.11 -24.74
CA ILE A 419 -19.90 -0.14 -25.48
C ILE A 419 -18.62 -0.17 -26.33
N LEU A 420 -18.02 -1.35 -26.44
CA LEU A 420 -16.72 -1.53 -27.09
C LEU A 420 -16.75 -2.75 -28.01
N ASP A 421 -16.01 -2.67 -29.11
CA ASP A 421 -15.80 -3.79 -30.03
C ASP A 421 -14.36 -3.85 -30.56
N THR A 422 -13.95 -5.06 -30.92
CA THR A 422 -12.73 -5.38 -31.66
C THR A 422 -12.89 -5.26 -33.17
N GLU A 423 -14.08 -4.94 -33.68
CA GLU A 423 -14.34 -4.61 -35.08
C GLU A 423 -14.79 -3.16 -35.27
N PRO A 424 -14.45 -2.48 -36.39
CA PRO A 424 -14.94 -1.14 -36.67
C PRO A 424 -16.45 -1.15 -36.91
N ARG A 425 -17.16 -0.11 -36.47
CA ARG A 425 -18.62 -0.02 -36.65
C ARG A 425 -19.05 1.36 -37.10
N ARG A 426 -20.12 1.37 -37.91
CA ARG A 426 -20.93 2.57 -38.10
C ARG A 426 -21.95 2.62 -36.97
N PHE A 427 -22.20 3.81 -36.45
CA PHE A 427 -23.14 4.02 -35.35
C PHE A 427 -24.16 5.08 -35.75
N SER A 428 -25.42 4.67 -35.82
CA SER A 428 -26.53 5.50 -36.27
C SER A 428 -27.06 6.41 -35.15
N ALA A 429 -27.85 7.42 -35.51
CA ALA A 429 -28.51 8.28 -34.53
C ALA A 429 -29.54 7.53 -33.68
N GLU A 430 -30.19 6.49 -34.23
CA GLU A 430 -31.13 5.62 -33.50
C GLU A 430 -30.41 4.77 -32.45
N GLU A 431 -29.26 4.21 -32.81
CA GLU A 431 -28.40 3.49 -31.86
C GLU A 431 -27.85 4.42 -30.77
N ALA A 432 -27.48 5.65 -31.12
CA ALA A 432 -27.07 6.66 -30.17
C ALA A 432 -28.19 7.05 -29.18
N GLY A 433 -29.43 7.20 -29.67
CA GLY A 433 -30.60 7.40 -28.82
C GLY A 433 -30.83 6.23 -27.87
N THR A 434 -30.73 5.00 -28.38
CA THR A 434 -30.88 3.78 -27.56
C THR A 434 -29.81 3.70 -26.46
N LEU A 435 -28.56 4.07 -26.76
CA LEU A 435 -27.47 4.05 -25.78
C LEU A 435 -27.69 5.12 -24.70
N ALA A 436 -28.21 6.30 -25.09
CA ALA A 436 -28.57 7.37 -24.16
C ALA A 436 -29.73 6.98 -23.25
N ASP A 437 -30.75 6.28 -23.77
CA ASP A 437 -31.87 5.78 -22.96
C ASP A 437 -31.39 4.77 -21.91
N LEU A 438 -30.46 3.88 -22.26
CA LEU A 438 -29.86 2.95 -21.30
C LEU A 438 -29.03 3.66 -20.23
N ALA A 439 -28.28 4.70 -20.61
CA ALA A 439 -27.55 5.54 -19.67
C ALA A 439 -28.51 6.28 -18.71
N ALA A 440 -29.64 6.77 -19.22
CA ALA A 440 -30.68 7.42 -18.41
C ALA A 440 -31.32 6.45 -17.41
N ILE A 441 -31.50 5.17 -17.76
CA ILE A 441 -31.97 4.14 -16.81
C ILE A 441 -30.98 3.99 -15.65
N VAL A 442 -29.67 3.96 -15.93
CA VAL A 442 -28.63 3.90 -14.91
C VAL A 442 -28.68 5.13 -14.01
N MET A 443 -28.76 6.34 -14.58
CA MET A 443 -28.82 7.58 -13.80
C MET A 443 -30.09 7.68 -12.95
N ASN A 444 -31.24 7.30 -13.47
CA ASN A 444 -32.50 7.31 -12.70
C ASN A 444 -32.43 6.40 -11.46
N ASP A 445 -31.82 5.22 -11.58
CA ASP A 445 -31.59 4.32 -10.44
C ASP A 445 -30.61 4.93 -9.42
N LEU A 446 -29.56 5.61 -9.90
CA LEU A 446 -28.60 6.32 -9.04
C LEU A 446 -29.26 7.48 -8.26
N GLU A 447 -30.08 8.29 -8.92
CA GLU A 447 -30.80 9.39 -8.27
C GLU A 447 -31.80 8.86 -7.23
N LEU A 448 -32.57 7.81 -7.56
CA LEU A 448 -33.51 7.21 -6.63
C LEU A 448 -32.81 6.69 -5.36
N ARG A 449 -31.63 6.08 -5.49
CA ARG A 449 -30.82 5.63 -4.36
C ARG A 449 -30.33 6.80 -3.51
N LEU A 450 -29.89 7.88 -4.13
CA LEU A 450 -29.44 9.07 -3.43
C LEU A 450 -30.58 9.72 -2.63
N GLU A 451 -31.76 9.86 -3.22
CA GLU A 451 -32.95 10.37 -2.55
C GLU A 451 -33.38 9.49 -1.37
N SER A 452 -33.39 8.17 -1.58
CA SER A 452 -33.70 7.20 -0.52
C SER A 452 -32.73 7.32 0.67
N ARG A 453 -31.42 7.45 0.42
CA ARG A 453 -30.42 7.68 1.49
C ARG A 453 -30.65 8.98 2.24
N ARG A 454 -30.95 10.07 1.52
CA ARG A 454 -31.25 11.38 2.13
C ARG A 454 -32.53 11.37 2.98
N ALA A 455 -33.54 10.61 2.58
CA ALA A 455 -34.77 10.47 3.35
C ALA A 455 -34.55 9.70 4.67
N VAL A 456 -33.60 8.77 4.71
CA VAL A 456 -33.25 7.97 5.91
C VAL A 456 -32.31 8.73 6.85
N HIS A 457 -31.49 9.65 6.34
CA HIS A 457 -30.58 10.51 7.12
C HIS A 457 -30.83 12.00 6.81
N PRO A 458 -31.87 12.64 7.40
CA PRO A 458 -32.06 14.07 7.26
C PRO A 458 -30.88 14.82 7.89
N VAL A 459 -30.15 15.57 7.06
CA VAL A 459 -29.11 16.50 7.52
C VAL A 459 -29.80 17.60 8.34
N GLU A 460 -29.47 17.73 9.62
CA GLU A 460 -29.92 18.87 10.43
C GLU A 460 -29.42 20.17 9.79
N PRO A 461 -30.27 21.20 9.64
CA PRO A 461 -29.83 22.48 9.11
C PRO A 461 -28.80 23.10 10.06
N ALA A 462 -27.65 23.50 9.52
CA ALA A 462 -26.64 24.26 10.24
C ALA A 462 -27.27 25.50 10.87
N ALA A 463 -27.18 25.61 12.20
CA ALA A 463 -27.58 26.80 12.93
C ALA A 463 -26.80 28.01 12.40
N GLY A 464 -27.54 29.06 12.04
CA GLY A 464 -27.04 30.26 11.36
C GLY A 464 -26.25 31.23 12.22
#